data_AF-A0A843ASI4-F1
#
_entry.id   AF-A0A843ASI4-F1
#
_cell.length_a   1.000
_cell.length_b   1.000
_cell.length_c   1.000
_cell.angle_alpha   90.00
_cell.angle_beta   90.00
_cell.angle_gamma   90.00
#
_symmetry.space_group_name_H-M   'P 1'
#
loop_
_entity.id
_entity.type
_entity.pdbx_description
1 polymer ?
#
loop_
_entity_poly.entity_id
_entity_poly.type
_entity_poly.pdbx_seq_one_letter_code
_entity_poly.pdbx_strand_id
1 'polypeptide(L)'
;MITDPIVPVCPRCGTPIGHQSRFCPTCGASLASATANRATTDCGRCGSPNAGDSSYCRWCGAGLDPQAVPPRPQAYPPAPYGWPGQYPQRKSSMGVVLAIVAIAVVVVIVLAMFFVIATAPTQTGRSGTGDGEFSWRFEGRTYELQTNISYDVYKQYRDDGIQRYAYTVDEALQMCGSYVTPRSVIISDVATKLDDLSMGYSDLRRVSLVLSFVQNIEYVEDSVSVAEDEYWRYPVETLYDEVGDCEDKAFLFASLMEAMGYDAVILLYDGHAAAGVACEGATGTFYELDASEYFYCETTAVGWSVGDIPDEYGSAYIAQVG
;
A
#
# COMPACT_ATOMS: atom_id res chain seq x y z
N MET A 1 -3.08 -29.73 42.38
CA MET A 1 -3.82 -28.76 41.55
C MET A 1 -2.79 -27.96 40.79
N ILE A 2 -2.62 -28.24 39.50
CA ILE A 2 -1.72 -27.48 38.63
C ILE A 2 -2.61 -26.39 38.04
N THR A 3 -2.30 -25.13 38.33
CA THR A 3 -2.97 -23.96 37.77
C THR A 3 -2.35 -23.66 36.41
N ASP A 4 -3.16 -23.62 35.35
CA ASP A 4 -2.70 -23.28 34.00
C ASP A 4 -2.08 -21.87 33.95
N PRO A 5 -1.02 -21.65 33.14
CA PRO A 5 -0.41 -20.34 32.98
C PRO A 5 -1.37 -19.39 32.25
N ILE A 6 -1.56 -18.19 32.82
CA ILE A 6 -2.39 -17.13 32.25
C ILE A 6 -1.73 -16.65 30.95
N VAL A 7 -2.36 -16.96 29.81
CA VAL A 7 -1.93 -16.49 28.49
C VAL A 7 -2.40 -15.03 28.32
N PRO A 8 -1.50 -14.06 28.07
CA PRO A 8 -1.90 -12.67 27.87
C PRO A 8 -2.73 -12.54 26.58
N VAL A 9 -3.66 -11.57 26.56
CA VAL A 9 -4.54 -11.28 25.41
C VAL A 9 -4.36 -9.85 24.95
N CYS A 10 -4.55 -9.61 23.65
CA CYS A 10 -4.50 -8.28 23.06
C CYS A 10 -5.61 -7.39 23.64
N PRO A 11 -5.29 -6.19 24.16
CA PRO A 11 -6.29 -5.30 24.77
C PRO A 11 -7.25 -4.66 23.75
N ARG A 12 -6.92 -4.73 22.44
CA ARG A 12 -7.74 -4.16 21.37
C ARG A 12 -8.74 -5.16 20.78
N CYS A 13 -8.33 -6.39 20.53
CA CYS A 13 -9.16 -7.39 19.83
C CYS A 13 -9.37 -8.71 20.58
N GLY A 14 -8.74 -8.89 21.75
CA GLY A 14 -8.93 -10.07 22.59
C GLY A 14 -8.17 -11.33 22.14
N THR A 15 -7.44 -11.31 21.03
CA THR A 15 -6.65 -12.46 20.58
C THR A 15 -5.55 -12.80 21.59
N PRO A 16 -5.32 -14.09 21.94
CA PRO A 16 -4.17 -14.51 22.74
C PRO A 16 -2.85 -14.08 22.09
N ILE A 17 -1.94 -13.55 22.89
CA ILE A 17 -0.64 -13.02 22.45
C ILE A 17 0.50 -13.80 23.12
N GLY A 18 1.60 -13.96 22.41
CA GLY A 18 2.81 -14.54 22.98
C GLY A 18 3.42 -13.61 24.03
N HIS A 19 4.04 -14.16 25.07
CA HIS A 19 4.63 -13.40 26.18
C HIS A 19 5.71 -12.37 25.78
N GLN A 20 6.14 -12.34 24.51
CA GLN A 20 7.14 -11.40 23.98
C GLN A 20 6.67 -10.68 22.69
N SER A 21 5.39 -10.76 22.34
CA SER A 21 4.86 -10.09 21.15
C SER A 21 4.80 -8.58 21.37
N ARG A 22 5.46 -7.81 20.49
CA ARG A 22 5.43 -6.33 20.49
C ARG A 22 4.19 -5.74 19.83
N PHE A 23 3.53 -6.52 18.96
CA PHE A 23 2.32 -6.15 18.24
C PHE A 23 1.37 -7.36 18.18
N CYS A 24 0.06 -7.09 18.07
CA CYS A 24 -0.95 -8.11 17.93
C CYS A 24 -0.93 -8.65 16.48
N PRO A 25 -0.71 -9.97 16.29
CA PRO A 25 -0.60 -10.56 14.96
C PRO A 25 -1.92 -10.57 14.17
N THR A 26 -3.04 -10.25 14.81
CA THR A 26 -4.38 -10.26 14.17
C THR A 26 -4.87 -8.88 13.78
N CYS A 27 -4.49 -7.83 14.52
CA CYS A 27 -5.04 -6.48 14.30
C CYS A 27 -3.99 -5.36 14.28
N GLY A 28 -2.70 -5.72 14.34
CA GLY A 28 -1.57 -4.77 14.29
C GLY A 28 -1.40 -3.91 15.55
N ALA A 29 -2.25 -4.04 16.57
CA ALA A 29 -2.17 -3.19 17.76
C ALA A 29 -0.83 -3.36 18.51
N SER A 30 -0.17 -2.27 18.85
CA SER A 30 1.05 -2.30 19.66
C SER A 30 0.77 -2.80 21.08
N LEU A 31 1.65 -3.69 21.57
CA LEU A 31 1.61 -4.34 22.87
C LEU A 31 2.76 -3.86 23.78
N ALA A 32 3.51 -2.84 23.34
CA ALA A 32 4.60 -2.26 24.11
C ALA A 32 4.11 -1.71 25.46
N SER A 33 4.80 -2.13 26.51
CA SER A 33 4.36 -2.14 27.90
C SER A 33 3.85 -0.82 28.47
N ALA A 34 2.69 -0.94 29.12
CA ALA A 34 2.24 -0.08 30.21
C ALA A 34 3.24 -0.12 31.38
N THR A 35 4.29 0.71 31.34
CA THR A 35 5.11 1.04 32.52
C THR A 35 5.97 2.28 32.26
N ALA A 36 5.36 3.46 32.25
CA ALA A 36 6.04 4.71 32.59
C ALA A 36 5.01 5.76 33.02
N ASN A 37 5.06 6.18 34.29
CA ASN A 37 4.45 7.44 34.73
C ASN A 37 5.22 8.60 34.09
N ARG A 38 5.02 8.82 32.78
CA ARG A 38 5.40 10.06 32.12
C ARG A 38 4.25 11.04 32.30
N ALA A 39 4.57 12.28 32.66
CA ALA A 39 3.60 13.36 32.67
C ALA A 39 2.89 13.39 31.32
N THR A 40 1.57 13.55 31.32
CA THR A 40 0.76 13.62 30.10
C THR A 40 0.39 15.07 29.82
N THR A 41 0.43 15.47 28.55
CA THR A 41 0.00 16.79 28.10
C THR A 41 -1.19 16.63 27.16
N ASP A 42 -2.29 17.29 27.46
CA ASP A 42 -3.48 17.27 26.62
C ASP A 42 -3.31 18.22 25.42
N CYS A 43 -3.76 17.78 24.25
CA CYS A 43 -3.67 18.58 23.05
C CYS A 43 -4.65 19.76 23.09
N GLY A 44 -4.14 21.00 22.97
CA GLY A 44 -4.97 22.20 22.91
C GLY A 44 -5.90 22.30 21.69
N ARG A 45 -5.72 21.47 20.65
CA ARG A 45 -6.55 21.44 19.44
C ARG A 45 -7.66 20.38 19.50
N CYS A 46 -7.32 19.12 19.82
CA CYS A 46 -8.27 18.01 19.80
C CYS A 46 -8.60 17.41 21.17
N GLY A 47 -7.95 17.89 22.24
CA GLY A 47 -8.18 17.43 23.63
C GLY A 47 -7.59 16.05 23.95
N SER A 48 -6.95 15.38 23.01
CA SER A 48 -6.41 14.03 23.24
C SER A 48 -5.15 14.06 24.13
N PRO A 49 -4.98 13.08 25.03
CA PRO A 49 -3.79 12.99 25.88
C PRO A 49 -2.58 12.52 25.09
N ASN A 50 -1.44 13.16 25.32
CA ASN A 50 -0.14 12.84 24.73
C ASN A 50 0.91 12.67 25.82
N ALA A 51 2.04 12.02 25.48
CA ALA A 51 3.17 11.96 26.41
C ALA A 51 3.80 13.36 26.55
N GLY A 52 4.27 13.73 27.73
CA GLY A 52 4.72 15.09 28.04
C GLY A 52 5.99 15.54 27.31
N ASP A 53 6.71 14.61 26.68
CA ASP A 53 7.83 14.84 25.78
C ASP A 53 7.44 14.82 24.29
N SER A 54 6.16 14.70 23.96
CA SER A 54 5.69 14.69 22.57
C SER A 54 5.72 16.10 21.98
N SER A 55 6.46 16.31 20.89
CA SER A 55 6.48 17.57 20.15
C SER A 55 5.20 17.81 19.34
N TYR A 56 4.44 16.76 19.06
CA TYR A 56 3.21 16.79 18.25
C TYR A 56 2.13 15.85 18.80
N CYS A 57 0.87 16.19 18.55
CA CYS A 57 -0.27 15.40 18.96
C CYS A 57 -0.41 14.18 18.06
N ARG A 58 -0.24 12.97 18.62
CA ARG A 58 -0.34 11.70 17.89
C ARG A 58 -1.74 11.38 17.34
N TRP A 59 -2.72 12.22 17.64
CA TRP A 59 -4.12 12.03 17.25
C TRP A 59 -4.60 13.03 16.19
N CYS A 60 -3.97 14.19 16.07
CA CYS A 60 -4.39 15.23 15.11
C CYS A 60 -3.24 16.03 14.48
N GLY A 61 -1.98 15.67 14.75
CA GLY A 61 -0.79 16.31 14.21
C GLY A 61 -0.48 17.71 14.75
N ALA A 62 -1.31 18.27 15.63
CA ALA A 62 -1.07 19.62 16.18
C ALA A 62 0.22 19.68 17.01
N GLY A 63 1.05 20.69 16.77
CA GLY A 63 2.25 20.94 17.58
C GLY A 63 1.89 21.17 19.06
N LEU A 64 2.57 20.44 19.94
CA LEU A 64 2.42 20.56 21.40
C LEU A 64 3.58 21.36 22.01
N ASP A 65 4.69 21.46 21.31
CA ASP A 65 5.82 22.33 21.65
C ASP A 65 5.82 23.57 20.72
N PRO A 66 5.61 24.79 21.25
CA PRO A 66 5.64 26.02 20.47
C PRO A 66 7.04 26.38 19.91
N GLN A 67 8.10 25.63 20.26
CA GLN A 67 9.46 25.81 19.74
C GLN A 67 9.89 24.69 18.76
N ALA A 68 9.10 23.63 18.58
CA ALA A 68 9.45 22.52 17.69
C ALA A 68 9.20 22.90 16.22
N VAL A 69 10.29 23.15 15.48
CA VAL A 69 10.27 23.22 14.02
C VAL A 69 10.23 21.78 13.49
N PRO A 70 9.32 21.41 12.56
CA PRO A 70 9.31 20.06 11.99
C PRO A 70 10.66 19.75 11.33
N PRO A 71 11.22 18.53 11.49
CA PRO A 71 12.46 18.17 10.84
C PRO A 71 12.22 18.15 9.33
N ARG A 72 12.89 19.05 8.62
CA ARG A 72 12.93 19.06 7.16
C ARG A 72 13.66 17.80 6.67
N PRO A 73 13.02 16.90 5.90
CA PRO A 73 13.75 15.84 5.24
C PRO A 73 14.72 16.48 4.24
N GLN A 74 16.02 16.30 4.44
CA GLN A 74 17.02 16.73 3.47
C GLN A 74 17.21 15.61 2.43
N ALA A 75 17.20 15.96 1.15
CA ALA A 75 17.70 15.09 0.10
C ALA A 75 19.16 14.70 0.41
N TYR A 76 19.40 13.41 0.64
CA TYR A 76 20.76 12.91 0.85
C TYR A 76 21.48 12.83 -0.51
N PRO A 77 22.80 13.09 -0.56
CA PRO A 77 23.61 12.68 -1.71
C PRO A 77 23.48 11.16 -1.93
N PRO A 78 23.61 10.67 -3.17
CA PRO A 78 23.43 9.25 -3.50
C PRO A 78 24.32 8.38 -2.60
N ALA A 79 23.71 7.32 -2.06
CA ALA A 79 24.41 6.40 -1.17
C ALA A 79 25.60 5.77 -1.92
N PRO A 80 26.81 5.80 -1.35
CA PRO A 80 27.91 5.06 -1.93
C PRO A 80 27.69 3.58 -1.63
N TYR A 81 27.57 2.80 -2.71
CA TYR A 81 27.48 1.34 -2.79
C TYR A 81 26.07 0.73 -2.72
N GLY A 82 25.88 -0.19 -3.67
CA GLY A 82 24.62 -0.79 -4.07
C GLY A 82 23.95 -1.70 -3.05
N TRP A 83 22.73 -2.08 -3.40
CA TRP A 83 21.84 -2.98 -2.67
C TRP A 83 22.59 -4.23 -2.17
N PRO A 84 22.69 -4.46 -0.86
CA PRO A 84 23.18 -5.72 -0.34
C PRO A 84 22.11 -6.80 -0.52
N GLY A 85 22.09 -7.42 -1.70
CA GLY A 85 21.43 -8.71 -1.88
C GLY A 85 22.12 -9.76 -1.01
N GLN A 86 21.44 -10.22 0.05
CA GLN A 86 21.47 -11.59 0.59
C GLN A 86 20.60 -11.69 1.86
N TYR A 87 19.39 -12.24 1.72
CA TYR A 87 18.57 -12.66 2.87
C TYR A 87 19.19 -13.88 3.58
N PRO A 88 19.45 -13.83 4.90
CA PRO A 88 19.98 -14.98 5.63
C PRO A 88 18.91 -16.06 5.83
N GLN A 89 19.13 -17.23 5.23
CA GLN A 89 18.34 -18.44 5.42
C GLN A 89 18.46 -18.97 6.87
N ARG A 90 17.39 -18.88 7.67
CA ARG A 90 17.28 -19.58 8.95
C ARG A 90 16.40 -20.82 8.82
N LYS A 91 17.03 -22.00 8.70
CA LYS A 91 16.35 -23.29 8.88
C LYS A 91 16.25 -23.60 10.38
N SER A 92 15.04 -23.74 10.91
CA SER A 92 14.82 -24.30 12.26
C SER A 92 13.89 -25.50 12.19
N SER A 93 14.32 -26.59 12.82
CA SER A 93 13.73 -27.93 12.76
C SER A 93 12.49 -28.13 13.65
N MET A 94 11.68 -27.09 13.85
CA MET A 94 10.40 -27.15 14.58
C MET A 94 9.18 -27.03 13.63
N GLY A 95 9.39 -27.27 12.34
CA GLY A 95 8.38 -27.07 11.29
C GLY A 95 7.46 -28.26 11.02
N VAL A 96 7.80 -29.50 11.42
CA VAL A 96 7.09 -30.70 10.92
C VAL A 96 5.70 -30.89 11.58
N VAL A 97 5.56 -30.62 12.87
CA VAL A 97 4.28 -30.82 13.58
C VAL A 97 3.30 -29.67 13.28
N LEU A 98 3.79 -28.43 13.21
CA LEU A 98 3.01 -27.27 12.78
C LEU A 98 2.62 -27.36 11.30
N ALA A 99 3.49 -27.91 10.44
CA ALA A 99 3.15 -28.19 9.05
C ALA A 99 2.04 -29.24 8.93
N ILE A 100 2.02 -30.31 9.74
CA ILE A 100 0.95 -31.32 9.67
C ILE A 100 -0.41 -30.73 10.09
N VAL A 101 -0.43 -29.90 11.14
CA VAL A 101 -1.66 -29.22 11.58
C VAL A 101 -2.10 -28.17 10.56
N ALA A 102 -1.17 -27.40 10.00
CA ALA A 102 -1.46 -26.45 8.92
C ALA A 102 -1.98 -27.17 7.67
N ILE A 103 -1.39 -28.30 7.28
CA ILE A 103 -1.86 -29.13 6.16
C ILE A 103 -3.27 -29.67 6.45
N ALA A 104 -3.55 -30.16 7.65
CA ALA A 104 -4.88 -30.63 8.00
C ALA A 104 -5.93 -29.50 7.97
N VAL A 105 -5.58 -28.31 8.44
CA VAL A 105 -6.45 -27.12 8.37
C VAL A 105 -6.65 -26.67 6.92
N VAL A 106 -5.59 -26.64 6.10
CA VAL A 106 -5.67 -26.34 4.67
C VAL A 106 -6.53 -27.38 3.94
N VAL A 107 -6.39 -28.67 4.25
CA VAL A 107 -7.23 -29.72 3.66
C VAL A 107 -8.69 -29.55 4.06
N VAL A 108 -8.99 -29.22 5.32
CA VAL A 108 -10.37 -28.95 5.75
C VAL A 108 -10.93 -27.69 5.09
N ILE A 109 -10.14 -26.63 4.94
CA ILE A 109 -10.52 -25.40 4.23
C ILE A 109 -10.74 -25.69 2.74
N VAL A 110 -9.84 -26.45 2.10
CA VAL A 110 -9.96 -26.84 0.68
C VAL A 110 -11.20 -27.72 0.48
N LEU A 111 -11.48 -28.67 1.37
CA LEU A 111 -12.69 -29.50 1.29
C LEU A 111 -13.97 -28.68 1.54
N ALA A 112 -13.93 -27.71 2.45
CA ALA A 112 -15.04 -26.77 2.67
C ALA A 112 -15.24 -25.83 1.47
N MET A 113 -14.16 -25.32 0.88
CA MET A 113 -14.19 -24.54 -0.36
C MET A 113 -14.71 -25.37 -1.53
N PHE A 114 -14.32 -26.64 -1.64
CA PHE A 114 -14.83 -27.54 -2.68
C PHE A 114 -16.34 -27.80 -2.51
N PHE A 115 -16.84 -27.87 -1.27
CA PHE A 115 -18.27 -27.98 -0.98
C PHE A 115 -19.04 -26.69 -1.31
N VAL A 116 -18.44 -25.52 -1.08
CA VAL A 116 -19.00 -24.22 -1.51
C VAL A 116 -19.00 -24.11 -3.04
N ILE A 117 -17.93 -24.50 -3.73
CA ILE A 117 -17.84 -24.52 -5.20
C ILE A 117 -18.83 -25.52 -5.82
N ALA A 118 -19.05 -26.68 -5.19
CA ALA A 118 -20.00 -27.68 -5.66
C ALA A 118 -21.48 -27.29 -5.51
N THR A 119 -21.78 -26.29 -4.67
CA THR A 119 -23.14 -25.76 -4.46
C THR A 119 -23.33 -24.36 -5.05
N ALA A 120 -22.25 -23.67 -5.41
CA ALA A 120 -22.30 -22.44 -6.18
C ALA A 120 -22.83 -22.73 -7.59
N PRO A 121 -23.69 -21.87 -8.15
CA PRO A 121 -24.05 -21.97 -9.56
C PRO A 121 -22.74 -21.94 -10.36
N THR A 122 -22.56 -22.92 -11.24
CA THR A 122 -21.40 -23.02 -12.13
C THR A 122 -21.23 -21.70 -12.86
N GLN A 123 -20.26 -20.89 -12.43
CA GLN A 123 -19.70 -19.87 -13.30
C GLN A 123 -18.98 -20.63 -14.41
N THR A 124 -19.62 -20.65 -15.58
CA THR A 124 -19.00 -20.98 -16.84
C THR A 124 -17.63 -20.30 -16.90
N GLY A 125 -16.58 -21.08 -17.17
CA GLY A 125 -15.20 -20.60 -17.20
C GLY A 125 -15.08 -19.24 -17.87
N ARG A 126 -14.59 -18.25 -17.11
CA ARG A 126 -14.35 -16.89 -17.58
C ARG A 126 -13.10 -16.92 -18.46
N SER A 127 -13.30 -17.17 -19.75
CA SER A 127 -12.42 -16.61 -20.75
C SER A 127 -12.53 -15.09 -20.61
N GLY A 128 -11.46 -14.42 -20.17
CA GLY A 128 -11.47 -12.97 -19.94
C GLY A 128 -11.99 -12.22 -21.18
N THR A 129 -13.05 -11.44 -21.01
CA THR A 129 -13.67 -10.66 -22.10
C THR A 129 -12.96 -9.32 -22.34
N GLY A 130 -11.96 -8.99 -21.51
CA GLY A 130 -11.30 -7.68 -21.54
C GLY A 130 -12.04 -6.59 -20.76
N ASP A 131 -13.18 -6.89 -20.14
CA ASP A 131 -13.90 -5.92 -19.31
C ASP A 131 -13.42 -6.04 -17.86
N GLY A 132 -12.61 -5.08 -17.39
CA GLY A 132 -12.25 -4.92 -15.99
C GLY A 132 -13.41 -4.32 -15.22
N GLU A 133 -13.85 -5.01 -14.16
CA GLU A 133 -15.02 -4.60 -13.35
C GLU A 133 -14.61 -4.48 -11.88
N PHE A 134 -14.52 -3.24 -11.41
CA PHE A 134 -14.07 -2.93 -10.06
C PHE A 134 -15.23 -2.50 -9.19
N SER A 135 -15.29 -3.05 -7.97
CA SER A 135 -16.22 -2.62 -6.94
C SER A 135 -15.48 -2.44 -5.62
N TRP A 136 -15.56 -1.26 -5.03
CA TRP A 136 -14.86 -0.96 -3.77
C TRP A 136 -15.71 -0.07 -2.86
N ARG A 137 -15.33 -0.01 -1.57
CA ARG A 137 -15.99 0.86 -0.60
C ARG A 137 -15.10 2.03 -0.20
N PHE A 138 -15.66 3.24 -0.22
CA PHE A 138 -15.02 4.45 0.24
C PHE A 138 -16.02 5.29 1.05
N GLU A 139 -15.63 5.67 2.28
CA GLU A 139 -16.48 6.45 3.22
C GLU A 139 -17.90 5.89 3.39
N GLY A 140 -18.01 4.56 3.46
CA GLY A 140 -19.27 3.85 3.66
C GLY A 140 -20.14 3.69 2.42
N ARG A 141 -19.77 4.27 1.27
CA ARG A 141 -20.43 4.10 -0.02
C ARG A 141 -19.72 3.05 -0.88
N THR A 142 -20.47 2.33 -1.70
CA THR A 142 -19.93 1.44 -2.72
C THR A 142 -19.81 2.21 -4.03
N TYR A 143 -18.65 2.08 -4.69
CA TYR A 143 -18.37 2.60 -6.01
C TYR A 143 -18.15 1.43 -6.96
N GLU A 144 -18.48 1.65 -8.22
CA GLU A 144 -18.31 0.70 -9.29
C GLU A 144 -17.66 1.41 -10.47
N LEU A 145 -16.69 0.76 -11.11
CA LEU A 145 -16.02 1.25 -12.30
C LEU A 145 -15.83 0.09 -13.28
N GLN A 146 -16.24 0.31 -14.52
CA GLN A 146 -15.99 -0.63 -15.60
C GLN A 146 -15.05 0.01 -16.63
N THR A 147 -14.09 -0.76 -17.11
CA THR A 147 -13.21 -0.37 -18.22
C THR A 147 -13.10 -1.53 -19.20
N ASN A 148 -12.98 -1.23 -20.48
CA ASN A 148 -12.81 -2.25 -21.52
C ASN A 148 -11.39 -2.14 -22.07
N ILE A 149 -10.61 -3.15 -21.77
CA ILE A 149 -9.24 -3.35 -22.21
C ILE A 149 -9.24 -4.60 -23.09
N SER A 150 -9.29 -4.40 -24.40
CA SER A 150 -9.22 -5.54 -25.33
C SER A 150 -7.91 -6.29 -25.15
N TYR A 151 -7.93 -7.61 -25.39
CA TYR A 151 -6.72 -8.43 -25.32
C TYR A 151 -5.61 -7.90 -26.26
N ASP A 152 -5.95 -7.33 -27.41
CA ASP A 152 -4.96 -6.75 -28.33
C ASP A 152 -4.26 -5.52 -27.74
N VAL A 153 -4.98 -4.69 -26.96
CA VAL A 153 -4.38 -3.55 -26.25
C VAL A 153 -3.52 -4.06 -25.10
N TYR A 154 -4.05 -4.96 -24.26
CA TYR A 154 -3.28 -5.60 -23.19
C TYR A 154 -1.98 -6.23 -23.71
N LYS A 155 -2.08 -7.00 -24.80
CA LYS A 155 -0.95 -7.68 -25.42
C LYS A 155 0.13 -6.72 -25.92
N GLN A 156 -0.23 -5.53 -26.40
CA GLN A 156 0.75 -4.52 -26.78
C GLN A 156 1.59 -4.08 -25.59
N TYR A 157 0.97 -3.84 -24.43
CA TYR A 157 1.70 -3.53 -23.22
C TYR A 157 2.51 -4.73 -22.75
N ARG A 158 1.95 -5.93 -22.74
CA ARG A 158 2.62 -7.15 -22.30
C ARG A 158 3.86 -7.51 -23.13
N ASP A 159 3.77 -7.38 -24.45
CA ASP A 159 4.84 -7.71 -25.39
C ASP A 159 5.81 -6.54 -25.62
N ASP A 160 5.58 -5.38 -25.00
CA ASP A 160 6.50 -4.24 -25.10
C ASP A 160 7.90 -4.65 -24.56
N GLY A 161 8.92 -4.30 -25.33
CA GLY A 161 10.31 -4.67 -25.08
C GLY A 161 11.01 -3.85 -24.00
N ILE A 162 10.27 -3.01 -23.25
CA ILE A 162 10.79 -2.31 -22.08
C ILE A 162 11.35 -3.30 -21.06
N GLN A 163 12.41 -2.88 -20.37
CA GLN A 163 12.96 -3.62 -19.25
C GLN A 163 11.98 -3.61 -18.08
N ARG A 164 11.67 -4.78 -17.52
CA ARG A 164 10.61 -5.01 -16.51
C ARG A 164 11.07 -4.99 -15.07
N TYR A 165 12.29 -4.56 -14.80
CA TYR A 165 12.87 -4.58 -13.46
C TYR A 165 14.08 -3.66 -13.46
N ALA A 166 14.54 -3.21 -12.30
CA ALA A 166 15.74 -2.38 -12.19
C ALA A 166 16.82 -3.11 -11.39
N TYR A 167 18.08 -3.01 -11.81
CA TYR A 167 19.22 -3.57 -11.07
C TYR A 167 19.76 -2.60 -10.02
N THR A 168 19.52 -1.30 -10.20
CA THR A 168 20.03 -0.24 -9.34
C THR A 168 18.97 0.81 -9.07
N VAL A 169 19.12 1.56 -7.97
CA VAL A 169 18.23 2.68 -7.64
C VAL A 169 18.26 3.76 -8.73
N ASP A 170 19.44 4.10 -9.25
CA ASP A 170 19.56 5.12 -10.31
C ASP A 170 18.84 4.71 -11.60
N GLU A 171 18.86 3.42 -11.93
CA GLU A 171 18.12 2.84 -13.03
C GLU A 171 16.61 2.85 -12.75
N ALA A 172 16.20 2.43 -11.54
CA ALA A 172 14.80 2.48 -11.12
C ALA A 172 14.22 3.89 -11.24
N LEU A 173 14.95 4.90 -10.73
CA LEU A 173 14.58 6.31 -10.81
C LEU A 173 14.40 6.80 -12.26
N GLN A 174 15.22 6.32 -13.21
CA GLN A 174 15.10 6.66 -14.62
C GLN A 174 13.94 5.92 -15.31
N MET A 175 13.64 4.71 -14.85
CA MET A 175 12.61 3.87 -15.44
C MET A 175 11.19 4.24 -15.01
N CYS A 176 10.97 4.71 -13.77
CA CYS A 176 9.64 5.00 -13.23
C CYS A 176 8.78 5.88 -14.17
N GLY A 177 9.35 6.92 -14.77
CA GLY A 177 8.63 7.80 -15.70
C GLY A 177 8.17 7.12 -17.00
N SER A 178 8.77 5.98 -17.37
CA SER A 178 8.31 5.17 -18.52
C SER A 178 7.12 4.28 -18.16
N TYR A 179 6.94 3.95 -16.88
CA TYR A 179 5.86 3.13 -16.36
C TYR A 179 4.63 3.95 -15.95
N VAL A 180 4.84 5.20 -15.57
CA VAL A 180 3.75 6.15 -15.33
C VAL A 180 3.21 6.67 -16.67
N THR A 181 2.01 6.21 -17.04
CA THR A 181 1.45 6.36 -18.40
C THR A 181 0.11 7.11 -18.42
N PRO A 182 0.04 8.36 -17.92
CA PRO A 182 -1.21 9.12 -17.80
C PRO A 182 -1.90 9.41 -19.14
N ARG A 183 -1.12 9.41 -20.23
CA ARG A 183 -1.59 9.64 -21.60
C ARG A 183 -2.07 8.38 -22.32
N SER A 184 -2.03 7.21 -21.67
CA SER A 184 -2.66 6.00 -22.19
C SER A 184 -4.17 6.21 -22.32
N VAL A 185 -4.77 5.76 -23.43
CA VAL A 185 -6.22 5.89 -23.65
C VAL A 185 -7.01 5.18 -22.53
N ILE A 186 -6.53 4.03 -22.05
CA ILE A 186 -7.18 3.28 -20.97
C ILE A 186 -7.07 4.05 -19.65
N ILE A 187 -5.88 4.57 -19.32
CA ILE A 187 -5.67 5.29 -18.07
C ILE A 187 -6.45 6.61 -18.07
N SER A 188 -6.46 7.35 -19.18
CA SER A 188 -7.24 8.57 -19.33
C SER A 188 -8.75 8.33 -19.22
N ASP A 189 -9.26 7.21 -19.76
CA ASP A 189 -10.68 6.81 -19.61
C ASP A 189 -11.02 6.48 -18.15
N VAL A 190 -10.19 5.68 -17.47
CA VAL A 190 -10.38 5.34 -16.05
C VAL A 190 -10.29 6.58 -15.17
N ALA A 191 -9.31 7.45 -15.41
CA ALA A 191 -9.16 8.74 -14.73
C ALA A 191 -10.40 9.63 -14.91
N THR A 192 -10.95 9.72 -16.13
CA THR A 192 -12.17 10.48 -16.41
C THR A 192 -13.36 9.92 -15.61
N LYS A 193 -13.53 8.60 -15.57
CA LYS A 193 -14.59 7.95 -14.79
C LYS A 193 -14.44 8.20 -13.29
N LEU A 194 -13.21 8.17 -12.78
CA LEU A 194 -12.93 8.49 -11.37
C LEU A 194 -13.18 9.97 -11.05
N ASP A 195 -12.88 10.87 -11.98
CA ASP A 195 -13.22 12.30 -11.85
C ASP A 195 -14.74 12.51 -11.81
N ASP A 196 -15.48 11.87 -12.71
CA ASP A 196 -16.95 11.90 -12.72
C ASP A 196 -17.55 11.36 -11.40
N LEU A 197 -17.02 10.26 -10.86
CA LEU A 197 -17.44 9.67 -9.58
C LEU A 197 -17.12 10.58 -8.37
N SER A 198 -16.18 11.51 -8.52
CA SER A 198 -15.72 12.43 -7.48
C SER A 198 -16.12 13.89 -7.75
N MET A 199 -17.10 14.11 -8.64
CA MET A 199 -17.58 15.44 -8.96
C MET A 199 -18.05 16.19 -7.70
N GLY A 200 -17.52 17.39 -7.50
CA GLY A 200 -17.80 18.23 -6.32
C GLY A 200 -17.07 17.82 -5.03
N TYR A 201 -16.16 16.84 -5.08
CA TYR A 201 -15.28 16.53 -3.94
C TYR A 201 -14.14 17.55 -3.86
N SER A 202 -13.62 17.79 -2.65
CA SER A 202 -12.33 18.46 -2.48
C SER A 202 -11.20 17.61 -3.04
N ASP A 203 -10.06 18.22 -3.33
CA ASP A 203 -8.89 17.54 -3.89
C ASP A 203 -8.44 16.36 -3.03
N LEU A 204 -8.25 16.57 -1.72
CA LEU A 204 -7.94 15.48 -0.79
C LEU A 204 -8.93 14.32 -0.87
N ARG A 205 -10.24 14.61 -0.97
CA ARG A 205 -11.27 13.56 -1.00
C ARG A 205 -11.33 12.87 -2.36
N ARG A 206 -11.04 13.57 -3.45
CA ARG A 206 -10.89 13.01 -4.80
C ARG A 206 -9.68 12.08 -4.86
N VAL A 207 -8.50 12.55 -4.46
CA VAL A 207 -7.27 11.74 -4.38
C VAL A 207 -7.47 10.53 -3.46
N SER A 208 -8.11 10.69 -2.30
CA SER A 208 -8.40 9.57 -1.39
C SER A 208 -9.36 8.53 -1.97
N LEU A 209 -10.35 8.95 -2.79
CA LEU A 209 -11.21 8.00 -3.51
C LEU A 209 -10.38 7.16 -4.47
N VAL A 210 -9.50 7.78 -5.25
CA VAL A 210 -8.65 7.06 -6.21
C VAL A 210 -7.63 6.18 -5.50
N LEU A 211 -7.05 6.65 -4.40
CA LEU A 211 -6.15 5.84 -3.58
C LEU A 211 -6.89 4.59 -3.08
N SER A 212 -8.11 4.75 -2.58
CA SER A 212 -8.93 3.61 -2.14
C SER A 212 -9.29 2.64 -3.27
N PHE A 213 -9.50 3.14 -4.49
CA PHE A 213 -9.72 2.30 -5.67
C PHE A 213 -8.50 1.41 -5.92
N VAL A 214 -7.31 2.00 -5.98
CA VAL A 214 -6.06 1.26 -6.20
C VAL A 214 -5.77 0.29 -5.06
N GLN A 215 -5.98 0.69 -3.79
CA GLN A 215 -5.81 -0.17 -2.62
C GLN A 215 -6.71 -1.42 -2.65
N ASN A 216 -7.84 -1.40 -3.36
CA ASN A 216 -8.76 -2.54 -3.46
C ASN A 216 -8.45 -3.51 -4.62
N ILE A 217 -7.51 -3.17 -5.50
CA ILE A 217 -6.95 -4.14 -6.48
C ILE A 217 -6.13 -5.17 -5.70
N GLU A 218 -6.22 -6.45 -6.04
CA GLU A 218 -5.59 -7.52 -5.26
C GLU A 218 -4.06 -7.38 -5.25
N TYR A 219 -3.44 -7.54 -4.08
CA TYR A 219 -1.99 -7.57 -3.95
C TYR A 219 -1.48 -8.98 -4.23
N VAL A 220 -0.68 -9.16 -5.29
CA VAL A 220 -0.07 -10.45 -5.64
C VAL A 220 1.36 -10.23 -6.09
N GLU A 221 2.32 -10.84 -5.41
CA GLU A 221 3.74 -10.78 -5.79
C GLU A 221 3.99 -11.43 -7.16
N ASP A 222 5.02 -10.95 -7.85
CA ASP A 222 5.40 -11.43 -9.19
C ASP A 222 5.75 -12.91 -9.26
N SER A 223 6.39 -13.42 -8.21
CA SER A 223 6.73 -14.85 -8.13
C SER A 223 5.50 -15.75 -8.19
N VAL A 224 4.33 -15.22 -7.80
CA VAL A 224 3.04 -15.92 -7.84
C VAL A 224 2.28 -15.61 -9.13
N SER A 225 2.26 -14.34 -9.55
CA SER A 225 1.40 -13.88 -10.65
C SER A 225 2.00 -14.15 -12.04
N VAL A 226 3.32 -14.03 -12.20
CA VAL A 226 4.03 -14.23 -13.47
C VAL A 226 5.23 -15.18 -13.39
N ALA A 227 5.51 -15.73 -12.21
CA ALA A 227 6.60 -16.67 -11.94
C ALA A 227 8.00 -16.11 -12.22
N GLU A 228 8.16 -14.79 -12.02
CA GLU A 228 9.44 -14.07 -12.08
C GLU A 228 9.77 -13.51 -10.68
N ASP A 229 11.04 -13.25 -10.39
CA ASP A 229 11.43 -12.63 -9.11
C ASP A 229 10.97 -11.17 -9.03
N GLU A 230 10.87 -10.48 -10.17
CA GLU A 230 10.45 -9.08 -10.32
C GLU A 230 9.91 -8.85 -11.74
N TYR A 231 8.79 -8.14 -11.88
CA TYR A 231 8.11 -7.82 -13.13
C TYR A 231 7.22 -6.57 -12.98
N TRP A 232 7.75 -5.43 -13.38
CA TRP A 232 7.01 -4.17 -13.43
C TRP A 232 5.94 -4.22 -14.53
N ARG A 233 4.68 -4.14 -14.09
CA ARG A 233 3.51 -4.00 -14.95
C ARG A 233 3.34 -2.56 -15.39
N TYR A 234 2.89 -2.40 -16.62
CA TYR A 234 2.23 -1.15 -16.96
C TYR A 234 0.90 -1.02 -16.19
N PRO A 235 0.44 0.20 -15.89
CA PRO A 235 -0.88 0.46 -15.32
C PRO A 235 -2.03 -0.26 -16.04
N VAL A 236 -1.94 -0.41 -17.36
CA VAL A 236 -2.95 -1.15 -18.16
C VAL A 236 -2.93 -2.66 -17.87
N GLU A 237 -1.75 -3.24 -17.64
CA GLU A 237 -1.64 -4.65 -17.24
C GLU A 237 -2.21 -4.86 -15.83
N THR A 238 -1.88 -3.97 -14.86
CA THR A 238 -2.45 -4.02 -13.49
C THR A 238 -3.99 -3.96 -13.51
N LEU A 239 -4.58 -3.14 -14.39
CA LEU A 239 -6.04 -3.06 -14.55
C LEU A 239 -6.63 -4.28 -15.26
N TYR A 240 -5.93 -4.86 -16.24
CA TYR A 240 -6.43 -6.01 -17.00
C TYR A 240 -6.34 -7.31 -16.18
N ASP A 241 -5.20 -7.52 -15.51
CA ASP A 241 -4.95 -8.71 -14.68
C ASP A 241 -5.64 -8.60 -13.31
N GLU A 242 -6.11 -7.40 -12.93
CA GLU A 242 -6.76 -7.07 -11.64
C GLU A 242 -5.88 -7.40 -10.41
N VAL A 243 -4.56 -7.44 -10.62
CA VAL A 243 -3.54 -7.71 -9.60
C VAL A 243 -2.32 -6.81 -9.79
N GLY A 244 -1.51 -6.67 -8.75
CA GLY A 244 -0.15 -6.13 -8.79
C GLY A 244 0.45 -6.08 -7.40
N ASP A 245 1.74 -5.84 -7.28
CA ASP A 245 2.43 -5.61 -6.00
C ASP A 245 2.77 -4.13 -5.82
N CYS A 246 3.90 -3.80 -5.17
CA CYS A 246 4.11 -2.48 -4.62
C CYS A 246 4.27 -1.39 -5.68
N GLU A 247 5.17 -1.61 -6.64
CA GLU A 247 5.49 -0.67 -7.70
C GLU A 247 4.40 -0.62 -8.77
N ASP A 248 3.80 -1.76 -9.12
CA ASP A 248 2.66 -1.84 -10.05
C ASP A 248 1.53 -0.91 -9.64
N LYS A 249 1.14 -1.03 -8.36
CA LYS A 249 0.05 -0.26 -7.78
C LYS A 249 0.45 1.20 -7.61
N ALA A 250 1.73 1.49 -7.31
CA ALA A 250 2.26 2.85 -7.29
C ALA A 250 2.24 3.51 -8.68
N PHE A 251 2.67 2.81 -9.73
CA PHE A 251 2.63 3.28 -11.12
C PHE A 251 1.19 3.55 -11.57
N LEU A 252 0.26 2.63 -11.26
CA LEU A 252 -1.16 2.83 -11.56
C LEU A 252 -1.71 4.09 -10.88
N PHE A 253 -1.49 4.24 -9.57
CA PHE A 253 -1.98 5.40 -8.83
C PHE A 253 -1.38 6.70 -9.39
N ALA A 254 -0.05 6.78 -9.56
CA ALA A 254 0.61 7.97 -10.10
C ALA A 254 0.10 8.32 -11.50
N SER A 255 -0.13 7.32 -12.37
CA SER A 255 -0.66 7.55 -13.72
C SER A 255 -2.08 8.11 -13.71
N LEU A 256 -2.92 7.66 -12.75
CA LEU A 256 -4.27 8.21 -12.59
C LEU A 256 -4.23 9.64 -12.04
N MET A 257 -3.35 9.92 -11.07
CA MET A 257 -3.16 11.28 -10.52
C MET A 257 -2.72 12.27 -11.59
N GLU A 258 -1.68 11.93 -12.34
CA GLU A 258 -1.17 12.74 -13.46
C GLU A 258 -2.25 12.95 -14.53
N ALA A 259 -3.01 11.91 -14.89
CA ALA A 259 -4.11 12.01 -15.85
C ALA A 259 -5.26 12.91 -15.36
N MET A 260 -5.47 13.00 -14.05
CA MET A 260 -6.46 13.87 -13.40
C MET A 260 -5.90 15.28 -13.11
N GLY A 261 -4.65 15.56 -13.48
CA GLY A 261 -4.02 16.87 -13.32
C GLY A 261 -3.38 17.12 -11.95
N TYR A 262 -3.19 16.08 -11.14
CA TYR A 262 -2.38 16.15 -9.91
C TYR A 262 -0.96 15.74 -10.22
N ASP A 263 0.00 16.54 -9.76
CA ASP A 263 1.42 16.22 -9.86
C ASP A 263 1.76 15.07 -8.89
N ALA A 264 2.38 14.02 -9.40
CA ALA A 264 2.71 12.81 -8.67
C ALA A 264 4.17 12.38 -8.87
N VAL A 265 4.65 11.59 -7.91
CA VAL A 265 5.99 11.00 -7.91
C VAL A 265 5.93 9.54 -7.48
N ILE A 266 6.97 8.78 -7.81
CA ILE A 266 7.19 7.45 -7.25
C ILE A 266 8.19 7.57 -6.10
N LEU A 267 7.90 6.91 -4.99
CA LEU A 267 8.72 6.87 -3.79
C LEU A 267 9.32 5.46 -3.67
N LEU A 268 10.63 5.36 -3.81
CA LEU A 268 11.36 4.09 -3.75
C LEU A 268 12.08 3.95 -2.40
N TYR A 269 11.91 2.79 -1.77
CA TYR A 269 12.56 2.37 -0.54
C TYR A 269 13.35 1.08 -0.77
N ASP A 270 14.08 0.65 0.25
CA ASP A 270 14.69 -0.68 0.27
C ASP A 270 13.58 -1.74 0.44
N GLY A 271 13.23 -2.42 -0.65
CA GLY A 271 12.23 -3.50 -0.68
C GLY A 271 10.76 -3.03 -0.71
N HIS A 272 10.49 -1.76 -1.03
CA HIS A 272 9.13 -1.24 -1.14
C HIS A 272 9.04 -0.07 -2.12
N ALA A 273 7.88 0.08 -2.76
CA ALA A 273 7.54 1.24 -3.58
C ALA A 273 6.18 1.79 -3.14
N ALA A 274 6.04 3.10 -3.17
CA ALA A 274 4.81 3.83 -2.93
C ALA A 274 4.69 4.99 -3.91
N ALA A 275 3.58 5.72 -3.84
CA ALA A 275 3.41 6.96 -4.59
C ALA A 275 3.44 8.18 -3.67
N GLY A 276 3.77 9.33 -4.23
CA GLY A 276 3.59 10.65 -3.63
C GLY A 276 2.71 11.51 -4.52
N VAL A 277 1.88 12.38 -3.95
CA VAL A 277 1.01 13.28 -4.70
C VAL A 277 0.98 14.68 -4.10
N ALA A 278 1.12 15.70 -4.94
CA ALA A 278 0.88 17.08 -4.56
C ALA A 278 -0.63 17.32 -4.49
N CYS A 279 -1.15 17.48 -3.27
CA CYS A 279 -2.59 17.52 -3.04
C CYS A 279 -2.99 18.62 -2.05
N GLU A 280 -3.83 19.55 -2.48
CA GLU A 280 -4.32 20.62 -1.61
C GLU A 280 -5.16 20.05 -0.46
N GLY A 281 -4.85 20.52 0.76
CA GLY A 281 -5.54 20.12 1.98
C GLY A 281 -5.07 18.79 2.57
N ALA A 282 -4.13 18.10 1.92
CA ALA A 282 -3.47 16.93 2.51
C ALA A 282 -2.62 17.33 3.73
N THR A 283 -2.45 16.38 4.65
CA THR A 283 -1.66 16.53 5.87
C THR A 283 -0.95 15.22 6.17
N GLY A 284 0.12 15.24 6.95
CA GLY A 284 0.85 14.02 7.33
C GLY A 284 2.25 14.02 6.74
N THR A 285 2.73 12.85 6.35
CA THR A 285 4.08 12.66 5.81
C THR A 285 4.12 13.03 4.33
N PHE A 286 5.09 13.85 3.95
CA PHE A 286 5.35 14.26 2.58
C PHE A 286 6.84 14.31 2.28
N TYR A 287 7.16 14.34 0.99
CA TYR A 287 8.51 14.45 0.46
C TYR A 287 8.60 15.72 -0.41
N GLU A 288 9.67 16.52 -0.23
CA GLU A 288 9.89 17.74 -1.02
C GLU A 288 10.67 17.42 -2.30
N LEU A 289 10.16 17.86 -3.46
CA LEU A 289 10.89 17.90 -4.73
C LEU A 289 10.50 19.20 -5.46
N ASP A 290 11.48 19.96 -5.94
CA ASP A 290 11.28 21.22 -6.68
C ASP A 290 10.32 22.23 -6.01
N ALA A 291 10.35 22.31 -4.68
CA ALA A 291 9.49 23.14 -3.83
C ALA A 291 8.01 22.75 -3.78
N SER A 292 7.65 21.58 -4.31
CA SER A 292 6.36 20.93 -4.13
C SER A 292 6.42 19.89 -3.00
N GLU A 293 5.31 19.77 -2.26
CA GLU A 293 5.13 18.76 -1.20
C GLU A 293 4.32 17.57 -1.75
N TYR A 294 4.94 16.40 -1.84
CA TYR A 294 4.28 15.17 -2.31
C TYR A 294 3.93 14.28 -1.12
N PHE A 295 2.64 14.20 -0.78
CA PHE A 295 2.15 13.42 0.36
C PHE A 295 2.19 11.93 0.06
N TYR A 296 2.72 11.14 1.01
CA TYR A 296 2.84 9.70 0.89
C TYR A 296 1.48 9.03 0.68
N CYS A 297 1.41 8.11 -0.27
CA CYS A 297 0.22 7.34 -0.57
C CYS A 297 0.57 5.84 -0.56
N GLU A 298 0.15 5.14 0.48
CA GLU A 298 0.25 3.68 0.54
C GLU A 298 -0.78 3.05 -0.40
N THR A 299 -0.31 2.48 -1.51
CA THR A 299 -1.19 1.90 -2.54
C THR A 299 -1.48 0.43 -2.32
N THR A 300 -0.70 -0.27 -1.49
CA THR A 300 -0.74 -1.75 -1.38
C THR A 300 -1.82 -2.27 -0.44
N ALA A 301 -2.16 -1.50 0.60
CA ALA A 301 -3.06 -1.95 1.65
C ALA A 301 -4.23 -0.99 1.85
N VAL A 302 -5.42 -1.54 2.08
CA VAL A 302 -6.63 -0.76 2.36
C VAL A 302 -6.53 -0.09 3.74
N GLY A 303 -6.98 1.16 3.81
CA GLY A 303 -7.23 1.87 5.08
C GLY A 303 -6.16 2.88 5.46
N TRP A 304 -5.15 3.07 4.62
CA TRP A 304 -4.19 4.17 4.73
C TRP A 304 -4.74 5.42 4.04
N SER A 305 -4.70 6.55 4.73
CA SER A 305 -5.06 7.85 4.16
C SER A 305 -3.86 8.48 3.47
N VAL A 306 -4.10 9.47 2.62
CA VAL A 306 -3.03 10.34 2.11
C VAL A 306 -2.26 10.95 3.28
N GLY A 307 -0.94 10.78 3.27
CA GLY A 307 -0.01 11.23 4.31
C GLY A 307 0.21 10.23 5.46
N ASP A 308 -0.56 9.13 5.54
CA ASP A 308 -0.32 8.07 6.52
C ASP A 308 0.78 7.14 6.01
N ILE A 309 1.87 6.99 6.76
CA ILE A 309 3.01 6.13 6.43
C ILE A 309 3.24 5.08 7.53
N PRO A 310 3.66 3.85 7.19
CA PRO A 310 4.18 2.91 8.18
C PRO A 310 5.39 3.47 8.93
N ASP A 311 5.49 3.23 10.24
CA ASP A 311 6.60 3.70 11.11
C ASP A 311 8.00 3.25 10.65
N GLU A 312 8.05 2.23 9.78
CA GLU A 312 9.27 1.58 9.29
C GLU A 312 9.96 2.40 8.19
N TYR A 313 9.25 3.31 7.55
CA TYR A 313 9.75 4.11 6.44
C TYR A 313 10.06 5.54 6.88
N GLY A 314 11.22 6.04 6.42
CA GLY A 314 11.71 7.37 6.74
C GLY A 314 11.99 8.18 5.48
N SER A 315 13.18 8.04 4.91
CA SER A 315 13.57 8.69 3.66
C SER A 315 13.30 7.80 2.45
N ALA A 316 12.82 8.39 1.35
CA ALA A 316 12.62 7.73 0.07
C ALA A 316 13.53 8.34 -1.01
N TYR A 317 13.87 7.56 -2.04
CA TYR A 317 14.30 8.12 -3.31
C TYR A 317 13.05 8.55 -4.10
N ILE A 318 13.08 9.74 -4.68
CA ILE A 318 11.92 10.33 -5.36
C ILE A 318 12.18 10.28 -6.86
N ALA A 319 11.33 9.54 -7.61
CA ALA A 319 11.33 9.56 -9.06
C ALA A 319 10.25 10.54 -9.55
N GLN A 320 10.67 11.56 -10.28
CA GLN A 320 9.76 12.44 -11.02
C GLN A 320 9.20 11.68 -12.24
N VAL A 321 7.89 11.79 -12.48
CA VAL A 321 7.21 10.98 -13.50
C VAL A 321 6.37 11.78 -14.51
N GLY A 322 6.34 13.11 -14.37
CA GLY A 322 5.70 14.07 -15.28
C GLY A 322 6.69 14.93 -16.08
#